data_AF-A0A6J4UE71-F1
#
_entry.id   AF-A0A6J4UE71-F1
#
_cell.length_a   1.000
_cell.length_b   1.000
_cell.length_c   1.000
_cell.angle_alpha   90.00
_cell.angle_beta   90.00
_cell.angle_gamma   90.00
#
_symmetry.space_group_name_H-M   'P 1'
#
loop_
_entity.id
_entity.type
_entity.pdbx_description
1 polymer ?
#
loop_
_entity_poly.entity_id
_entity_poly.type
_entity_poly.pdbx_seq_one_letter_code
_entity_poly.pdbx_strand_id
1 'polypeptide(L)'
;MSLYTIRYRCRDGNGEGALIVTDGDGTAFLFNRGQLQIRLTGHDACTRLCRVLERCVSVVALPEVQPYTLDGLRRLVTPPALREGVARSRGAG
;
A
#
# COMPACT_ATOMS: atom_id res chain seq x y z
N MET A 1 -4.55 -17.97 -5.57
CA MET A 1 -3.76 -16.91 -4.90
C MET A 1 -3.99 -15.63 -5.68
N SER A 2 -4.49 -14.57 -5.03
CA SER A 2 -4.64 -13.27 -5.69
C SER A 2 -3.30 -12.56 -5.71
N LEU A 3 -2.83 -12.20 -6.91
CA LEU A 3 -1.61 -11.42 -7.11
C LEU A 3 -1.97 -9.94 -7.09
N TYR A 4 -1.14 -9.13 -6.42
CA TYR A 4 -1.31 -7.68 -6.35
C TYR A 4 -0.07 -6.98 -6.91
N THR A 5 -0.30 -5.98 -7.74
CA THR A 5 0.74 -5.15 -8.35
C THR A 5 0.73 -3.78 -7.72
N ILE A 6 1.88 -3.33 -7.21
CA ILE A 6 2.03 -1.96 -6.71
C ILE A 6 2.12 -1.03 -7.91
N ARG A 7 1.25 -0.02 -7.97
CA ARG A 7 1.22 0.97 -9.05
C ARG A 7 1.78 2.31 -8.63
N TYR A 8 1.53 2.72 -7.38
CA TYR A 8 1.97 4.02 -6.88
C TYR A 8 2.41 3.94 -5.43
N ARG A 9 3.36 4.82 -5.08
CA ARG A 9 3.74 5.12 -3.71
C ARG A 9 3.50 6.60 -3.45
N CYS A 10 2.79 6.89 -2.37
CA CYS A 10 2.50 8.24 -1.92
C CYS A 10 3.10 8.45 -0.54
N ARG A 11 3.40 9.72 -0.20
CA ARG A 11 3.64 10.12 1.19
C ARG A 11 2.58 11.12 1.60
N ASP A 12 1.89 10.85 2.71
CA ASP A 12 0.94 11.81 3.24
C ASP A 12 1.65 13.08 3.76
N GLY A 13 0.88 14.11 4.11
CA GLY A 13 1.43 15.37 4.65
C GLY A 13 2.23 15.19 5.96
N ASN A 14 2.14 14.03 6.61
CA ASN A 14 2.90 13.66 7.80
C ASN A 14 4.15 12.82 7.46
N GLY A 15 4.43 12.57 6.18
CA GLY A 15 5.53 11.73 5.71
C GLY A 15 5.25 10.22 5.76
N GLU A 16 4.04 9.81 6.14
CA GLU A 16 3.65 8.40 6.24
C GLU A 16 3.41 7.81 4.85
N GLY A 17 3.86 6.56 4.65
CA GLY A 17 3.78 5.89 3.36
C GLY A 17 2.39 5.32 3.06
N ALA A 18 1.84 5.69 1.91
CA ALA A 18 0.67 5.05 1.33
C ALA A 18 1.01 4.33 0.02
N LEU A 19 0.29 3.25 -0.30
CA LEU A 19 0.45 2.49 -1.53
C LEU A 19 -0.88 2.37 -2.26
N ILE A 20 -0.82 2.50 -3.59
CA ILE A 20 -1.90 2.08 -4.47
C ILE A 20 -1.48 0.76 -5.11
N VAL A 21 -2.35 -0.23 -4.98
CA VAL A 21 -2.16 -1.57 -5.53
C VAL A 21 -3.36 -1.98 -6.36
N THR A 22 -3.14 -2.75 -7.41
CA THR A 22 -4.18 -3.34 -8.25
C THR A 22 -4.13 -4.86 -8.18
N ASP A 23 -5.28 -5.52 -8.17
CA ASP A 23 -5.35 -6.97 -8.38
C ASP A 23 -5.44 -7.33 -9.88
N GLY A 24 -5.46 -8.63 -10.17
CA GLY A 24 -5.61 -9.15 -11.53
C GLY A 24 -6.95 -8.85 -12.20
N ASP A 25 -7.96 -8.44 -11.43
CA ASP A 25 -9.28 -8.07 -11.93
C ASP A 25 -9.39 -6.55 -12.20
N GLY A 26 -8.32 -5.80 -11.95
CA GLY A 26 -8.28 -4.35 -12.12
C GLY A 26 -8.89 -3.55 -10.97
N THR A 27 -9.20 -4.19 -9.84
CA THR A 27 -9.62 -3.46 -8.62
C THR A 27 -8.42 -2.73 -8.04
N ALA A 28 -8.58 -1.44 -7.74
CA ALA A 28 -7.58 -0.63 -7.07
C ALA A 28 -7.84 -0.51 -5.56
N PHE A 29 -6.77 -0.55 -4.77
CA PHE A 29 -6.81 -0.48 -3.32
C PHE A 29 -5.81 0.58 -2.83
N LEU A 30 -6.24 1.42 -1.88
CA LEU A 30 -5.36 2.32 -1.14
C LEU A 30 -5.02 1.73 0.21
N PHE A 31 -3.74 1.49 0.46
CA PHE A 31 -3.22 1.14 1.77
C PHE A 31 -2.50 2.33 2.39
N ASN A 32 -2.82 2.63 3.65
CA ASN A 32 -2.11 3.61 4.47
C ASN A 32 -1.97 3.07 5.89
N ARG A 33 -0.81 3.26 6.53
CA ARG A 33 -0.53 2.82 7.91
C ARG A 33 -0.88 1.34 8.17
N GLY A 34 -0.62 0.48 7.20
CA GLY A 34 -0.89 -0.97 7.30
C GLY A 34 -2.37 -1.37 7.20
N GLN A 35 -3.26 -0.42 6.93
CA GLN A 35 -4.70 -0.64 6.80
C GLN A 35 -5.20 -0.33 5.40
N LEU A 36 -6.20 -1.08 4.95
CA LEU A 36 -6.95 -0.77 3.73
C LEU A 36 -7.87 0.42 4.00
N GLN A 37 -7.72 1.48 3.23
CA GLN A 37 -8.52 2.70 3.37
C GLN A 37 -9.63 2.77 2.32
N ILE A 38 -9.30 2.45 1.07
CA ILE A 38 -10.22 2.58 -0.06
C ILE A 38 -10.11 1.35 -0.97
N ARG A 39 -11.26 0.91 -1.48
CA ARG A 39 -11.37 -0.08 -2.56
C ARG A 39 -12.22 0.51 -3.68
N LEU A 40 -11.71 0.49 -4.91
CA LEU A 40 -12.39 0.96 -6.10
C LEU A 40 -12.33 -0.10 -7.20
N THR A 41 -13.47 -0.39 -7.82
CA THR A 41 -13.58 -1.34 -8.92
C THR A 41 -13.74 -0.61 -10.26
N GLY A 42 -13.39 -1.30 -11.34
CA GLY A 42 -13.54 -0.80 -12.72
C GLY A 42 -12.21 -0.53 -13.41
N HIS A 43 -12.27 -0.49 -14.74
CA HIS A 43 -11.09 -0.46 -15.64
C HIS A 43 -10.10 0.67 -15.35
N ASP A 44 -10.60 1.83 -14.88
CA ASP A 44 -9.79 3.02 -14.56
C ASP A 44 -9.66 3.31 -13.05
N ALA A 45 -9.98 2.33 -12.19
CA ALA A 45 -10.01 2.52 -10.74
C ALA A 45 -8.69 3.08 -10.20
N CYS A 46 -7.56 2.58 -10.70
CA CYS A 46 -6.23 3.00 -10.28
C CYS A 46 -5.94 4.46 -10.65
N THR A 47 -6.25 4.85 -11.89
CA THR A 47 -6.07 6.22 -12.40
C THR A 47 -6.97 7.21 -11.65
N ARG A 48 -8.22 6.84 -11.37
CA ARG A 48 -9.15 7.69 -10.61
C ARG A 48 -8.66 7.90 -9.18
N LEU A 49 -8.19 6.83 -8.53
CA LEU A 49 -7.64 6.90 -7.18
C LEU A 49 -6.36 7.77 -7.14
N CYS A 50 -5.49 7.62 -8.12
CA CYS A 50 -4.28 8.44 -8.26
C CYS A 50 -4.63 9.93 -8.38
N ARG A 51 -5.56 10.30 -9.27
CA ARG A 51 -6.01 11.69 -9.43
C ARG A 51 -6.58 12.31 -8.15
N VAL A 52 -7.29 11.53 -7.34
CA VAL A 52 -7.81 12.02 -6.04
C VAL A 52 -6.65 12.31 -5.09
N LEU A 53 -5.65 11.43 -5.06
CA LEU A 53 -4.50 11.55 -4.16
C LEU A 53 -3.54 12.65 -4.58
N GLU A 54 -3.30 12.85 -5.88
CA GLU A 54 -2.47 13.95 -6.41
C GLU A 54 -2.93 15.34 -5.95
N ARG A 55 -4.20 15.50 -5.59
CA ARG A 55 -4.73 16.77 -5.05
C ARG A 55 -4.27 17.04 -3.61
N CYS A 56 -3.84 16.02 -2.89
CA CYS A 56 -3.57 16.07 -1.46
C CYS A 56 -2.11 15.73 -1.12
N VAL A 57 -1.43 14.93 -1.96
CA VAL A 57 -0.13 14.35 -1.66
C VAL A 57 0.72 14.23 -2.93
N SER A 58 2.04 14.25 -2.76
CA SER A 58 2.97 13.89 -3.84
C SER A 58 2.89 12.39 -4.12
N VAL A 59 2.54 12.05 -5.36
CA VAL A 59 2.43 10.66 -5.83
C VAL A 59 3.60 10.34 -6.75
N VAL A 60 4.27 9.22 -6.51
CA VAL A 60 5.33 8.71 -7.38
C VAL A 60 4.84 7.42 -8.04
N ALA A 61 4.77 7.43 -9.37
CA ALA A 61 4.51 6.23 -10.16
C ALA A 61 5.69 5.27 -10.01
N LEU A 62 5.41 4.01 -9.71
CA LEU A 62 6.43 2.97 -9.65
C LEU A 62 6.39 2.17 -10.96
N PRO A 63 7.54 1.87 -11.58
CA PRO A 63 7.60 0.95 -12.70
C PRO A 63 7.02 -0.40 -12.27
N GLU A 64 6.36 -1.10 -13.18
CA GLU A 64 5.70 -2.38 -12.92
C GLU A 64 6.73 -3.44 -12.53
N VAL A 65 6.94 -3.63 -11.22
CA VAL A 65 7.80 -4.67 -10.67
C VAL A 65 6.98 -5.87 -10.24
N GLN A 66 7.64 -7.03 -10.32
CA GLN A 66 7.17 -8.39 -9.99
C GLN A 66 6.09 -8.42 -8.91
N PRO A 67 4.97 -9.15 -9.12
CA PRO A 67 3.80 -9.09 -8.25
C PRO A 67 4.13 -9.50 -6.81
N TYR A 68 3.62 -8.74 -5.84
CA TYR A 68 3.82 -8.97 -4.42
C TYR A 68 2.64 -9.77 -3.84
N THR A 69 2.92 -10.64 -2.88
CA THR A 69 1.87 -11.20 -2.02
C THR A 69 1.34 -10.12 -1.07
N LEU A 70 0.11 -10.27 -0.57
CA LEU A 70 -0.50 -9.34 0.39
C LEU A 70 0.39 -9.14 1.64
N ASP A 71 1.03 -10.21 2.12
CA ASP A 71 2.01 -10.15 3.21
C ASP A 71 3.29 -9.38 2.85
N GLY A 72 3.72 -9.43 1.58
CA GLY A 72 4.81 -8.60 1.07
C GLY A 72 4.45 -7.12 1.10
N LEU A 73 3.22 -6.78 0.68
CA LEU A 73 2.72 -5.40 0.69
C LEU A 73 2.61 -4.84 2.12
N ARG A 74 2.07 -5.62 3.05
CA ARG A 74 1.94 -5.21 4.46
C ARG A 74 3.29 -4.87 5.06
N ARG A 75 4.33 -5.68 4.79
CA ARG A 75 5.70 -5.41 5.25
C ARG A 75 6.25 -4.10 4.72
N LEU A 76 5.99 -3.74 3.47
CA LEU A 76 6.50 -2.49 2.87
C LEU A 76 5.94 -1.22 3.53
N VAL A 77 4.71 -1.27 4.06
CA VAL A 77 4.03 -0.12 4.67
C VAL A 77 4.14 -0.07 6.19
N THR A 78 4.60 -1.14 6.85
CA THR A 78 4.84 -1.12 8.30
C THR A 78 6.13 -0.34 8.61
N PRO A 79 6.05 0.74 9.43
CA PRO A 79 7.23 1.47 9.90
C PRO A 79 8.21 0.52 10.61
N PRO A 80 9.54 0.72 10.49
CA PRO A 80 10.53 -0.16 11.11
C PRO A 80 10.35 -0.31 12.63
N ALA A 81 9.88 0.73 13.33
CA ALA A 81 9.60 0.70 14.77
C ALA A 81 8.51 -0.32 15.18
N LEU A 82 7.59 -0.67 14.29
CA LEU A 82 6.54 -1.68 14.52
C LEU A 82 6.94 -3.09 14.07
N ARG A 83 8.08 -3.24 13.39
CA ARG A 83 8.61 -4.55 12.95
C ARG A 83 9.30 -5.30 14.08
N GLU A 84 9.82 -4.58 15.08
CA GLU A 84 10.58 -5.15 16.20
C GLU A 84 9.70 -5.47 17.43
N GLY A 85 8.47 -4.94 17.50
CA GLY A 85 7.56 -5.12 18.64
C GLY A 85 6.95 -6.52 18.78
N VAL A 86 6.96 -7.34 17.73
CA VAL A 86 6.48 -8.73 17.78
C VAL A 86 7.55 -9.72 18.26
N ALA A 87 8.83 -9.35 18.18
CA ALA A 87 9.93 -10.23 18.60
C ALA A 87 10.25 -10.15 20.10
N ARG A 88 9.71 -9.17 20.85
CA ARG A 88 10.02 -8.98 22.28
C ARG A 88 8.94 -9.44 23.27
N SER A 89 7.85 -10.08 22.80
CA SER A 89 6.76 -10.54 23.67
C SER A 89 6.83 -12.01 24.08
N ARG A 90 8.02 -12.62 24.09
CA ARG A 90 8.30 -13.92 24.71
C ARG A 90 9.67 -13.87 25.40
N GLY A 91 9.71 -13.32 26.59
CA GLY A 91 10.95 -13.24 27.36
C GLY A 91 10.87 -12.37 28.62
N ALA A 92 9.91 -12.66 29.50
CA ALA A 92 9.87 -12.29 30.92
C ALA A 92 8.54 -12.86 31.44
N GLY A 93 8.43 -13.66 32.48
CA GLY A 93 9.34 -14.25 33.45
C GLY A 93 8.46 -15.11 34.36
#